data_AF-A0AAV8YS81-F1
#
_entry.id   AF-A0AAV8YS81-F1
#
_cell.length_a   1.000
_cell.length_b   1.000
_cell.length_c   1.000
_cell.angle_alpha   90.00
_cell.angle_beta   90.00
_cell.angle_gamma   90.00
#
_symmetry.space_group_name_H-M   'P 1'
#
loop_
_entity.id
_entity.type
_entity.pdbx_description
1 polymer ?
#
loop_
_entity_poly.entity_id
_entity_poly.type
_entity_poly.pdbx_seq_one_letter_code
_entity_poly.pdbx_strand_id
1 'polypeptide(L)'
;MSLANFSVANSISYEALKSDVRGVAFSAETAVKAKATEVLNQLTEADFQHCFQQWKSRMERCRDRQGECIEGEKVATVIGNE
;
A
#
# COMPACT_ATOMS: atom_id res chain seq x y z
N MET A 1 8.31 -1.23 16.09
CA MET A 1 7.66 -0.56 14.93
C MET A 1 8.73 -0.29 13.89
N SER A 2 8.68 -0.92 12.71
CA SER A 2 9.66 -0.65 11.67
C SER A 2 9.24 0.58 10.86
N LEU A 3 10.13 1.57 10.75
CA LEU A 3 9.96 2.74 9.89
C LEU A 3 9.65 2.38 8.43
N ALA A 4 9.96 1.14 8.01
CA ALA A 4 9.66 0.62 6.68
C ALA A 4 8.15 0.59 6.37
N ASN A 5 7.27 0.44 7.38
CA ASN A 5 5.81 0.48 7.18
C ASN A 5 5.27 1.92 7.02
N PHE A 6 6.11 2.93 7.27
CA PHE A 6 5.77 4.35 7.20
C PHE A 6 6.26 5.02 5.91
N SER A 7 6.92 4.32 4.99
CA SER A 7 7.31 4.90 3.70
C SER A 7 6.21 4.76 2.66
N VAL A 8 5.76 5.88 2.08
CA VAL A 8 4.78 5.92 0.97
C VAL A 8 5.27 5.05 -0.19
N ALA A 9 6.55 5.14 -0.54
CA ALA A 9 7.16 4.38 -1.63
C ALA A 9 7.15 2.87 -1.36
N ASN A 10 7.37 2.46 -0.11
CA ASN A 10 7.30 1.03 0.25
C ASN A 10 5.85 0.52 0.21
N SER A 11 4.88 1.36 0.60
CA SER A 11 3.45 1.00 0.57
C SER A 11 2.89 0.83 -0.85
N ILE A 12 3.27 1.69 -1.80
CA ILE A 12 2.79 1.62 -3.20
C ILE A 12 3.31 0.37 -3.88
N SER A 13 4.64 0.22 -3.91
CA SER A 13 5.30 -0.89 -4.58
C SER A 13 4.88 -2.23 -3.98
N TYR A 14 4.73 -2.31 -2.66
CA TYR A 14 4.29 -3.53 -1.99
C TYR A 14 2.85 -3.91 -2.33
N GLU A 15 1.88 -3.00 -2.25
CA GLU A 15 0.48 -3.35 -2.53
C GLU A 15 0.24 -3.66 -4.02
N ALA A 16 0.88 -2.92 -4.93
CA ALA A 16 0.81 -3.19 -6.37
C ALA A 16 1.38 -4.58 -6.71
N LEU A 17 2.59 -4.88 -6.24
CA LEU A 17 3.21 -6.18 -6.45
C LEU A 17 2.39 -7.30 -5.80
N LYS A 18 1.96 -7.11 -4.55
CA LYS A 18 1.20 -8.11 -3.80
C LYS A 18 -0.14 -8.43 -4.44
N SER A 19 -0.82 -7.48 -5.10
CA SER A 19 -2.05 -7.77 -5.84
C SER A 19 -1.77 -8.71 -7.01
N ASP A 20 -0.74 -8.42 -7.80
CA ASP A 20 -0.51 -9.08 -9.09
C ASP A 20 0.30 -10.37 -9.00
N VAL A 21 1.09 -10.54 -7.95
CA VAL A 21 1.90 -11.76 -7.75
C VAL A 21 1.25 -12.75 -6.78
N ARG A 22 0.21 -12.35 -6.04
CA ARG A 22 -0.45 -13.23 -5.08
C ARG A 22 -1.21 -14.33 -5.81
N GLY A 23 -0.90 -15.57 -5.44
CA GLY A 23 -1.52 -16.76 -6.04
C GLY A 23 -0.94 -17.15 -7.39
N VAL A 24 0.04 -16.41 -7.92
CA VAL A 24 0.75 -16.77 -9.14
C VAL A 24 1.96 -17.63 -8.78
N ALA A 25 2.04 -18.83 -9.35
CA ALA A 25 3.21 -19.68 -9.24
C ALA A 25 4.24 -19.28 -10.30
N PHE A 26 5.47 -19.00 -9.87
CA PHE A 26 6.58 -18.70 -10.76
C PHE A 26 7.56 -19.86 -10.75
N SER A 27 7.97 -20.33 -11.93
CA SER A 27 8.93 -21.43 -12.09
C SER A 27 10.38 -20.97 -11.96
N ALA A 28 10.65 -19.66 -12.04
CA ALA A 28 11.98 -19.09 -12.00
C ALA A 28 11.99 -17.67 -11.42
N GLU A 29 13.09 -17.29 -10.79
CA GLU A 29 13.32 -15.93 -10.25
C GLU A 29 13.23 -14.85 -11.34
N THR A 30 13.70 -15.17 -12.56
CA THR A 30 13.64 -14.26 -13.71
C THR A 30 12.20 -13.89 -14.08
N ALA A 31 11.25 -14.82 -13.94
CA ALA A 31 9.84 -14.55 -14.19
C ALA A 31 9.24 -13.63 -13.11
N VAL A 32 9.64 -13.81 -11.84
CA VAL A 32 9.23 -12.91 -10.74
C VAL A 32 9.74 -11.49 -10.98
N LYS A 33 11.03 -11.36 -11.34
CA LYS A 33 11.64 -10.05 -11.64
C LYS A 33 10.99 -9.37 -12.83
N ALA A 34 10.76 -10.10 -13.92
CA ALA A 34 10.09 -9.56 -15.10
C ALA A 34 8.66 -9.09 -14.77
N LYS A 35 7.90 -9.88 -14.02
CA LYS A 35 6.55 -9.48 -13.60
C LYS A 35 6.59 -8.27 -12.68
N ALA A 36 7.50 -8.23 -11.73
CA ALA A 36 7.65 -7.08 -10.84
C ALA A 36 7.98 -5.80 -11.63
N THR A 37 8.88 -5.87 -12.61
CA THR A 37 9.19 -4.73 -13.49
C THR A 37 7.98 -4.30 -14.32
N GLU A 38 7.21 -5.24 -14.87
CA GLU A 38 5.99 -4.95 -15.61
C GLU A 38 4.99 -4.16 -14.74
N VAL A 39 4.71 -4.65 -13.54
CA VAL A 39 3.77 -4.04 -12.59
C VAL A 39 4.23 -2.64 -12.20
N LEU A 40 5.52 -2.47 -11.88
CA LEU A 40 6.06 -1.17 -11.49
C LEU A 40 6.03 -0.15 -12.63
N ASN A 41 6.19 -0.60 -13.89
CA ASN A 41 6.11 0.28 -15.06
C ASN A 41 4.67 0.71 -15.40
N GLN A 42 3.66 0.00 -14.89
CA GLN A 42 2.25 0.33 -15.10
C GLN A 42 1.72 1.34 -14.08
N LEU A 43 2.48 1.63 -13.01
CA LEU A 43 2.10 2.60 -12.00
C LEU A 43 1.99 4.00 -12.61
N THR A 44 0.86 4.63 -12.36
CA THR A 44 0.55 5.98 -12.81
C THR A 44 0.74 6.99 -11.68
N GLU A 45 0.86 8.27 -12.02
CA GLU A 45 0.89 9.35 -11.01
C GLU A 45 -0.32 9.28 -10.07
N ALA A 46 -1.49 8.90 -10.57
CA ALA A 46 -2.71 8.75 -9.76
C ALA A 46 -2.55 7.68 -8.67
N ASP A 47 -1.84 6.58 -8.95
CA ASP A 47 -1.56 5.53 -7.96
C ASP A 47 -0.65 6.05 -6.84
N PHE A 48 0.36 6.86 -7.20
CA PHE A 48 1.23 7.53 -6.22
C PHE A 48 0.46 8.53 -5.37
N GLN A 49 -0.39 9.36 -5.99
CA GLN A 49 -1.21 10.34 -5.29
C GLN A 49 -2.20 9.66 -4.34
N HIS A 50 -2.89 8.61 -4.79
CA HIS A 50 -3.83 7.86 -3.97
C HIS A 50 -3.16 7.29 -2.72
N CYS A 51 -2.00 6.64 -2.89
CA CYS A 51 -1.26 6.09 -1.76
C CYS A 51 -0.67 7.17 -0.85
N PHE A 52 -0.27 8.32 -1.39
CA PHE A 52 0.16 9.45 -0.57
C PHE A 52 -0.98 9.95 0.34
N GLN A 53 -2.21 10.04 -0.16
CA GLN A 53 -3.37 10.40 0.66
C GLN A 53 -3.67 9.35 1.73
N GLN A 54 -3.62 8.06 1.38
CA GLN A 54 -3.79 6.98 2.35
C GLN A 54 -2.73 7.02 3.45
N TRP A 55 -1.47 7.22 3.06
CA TRP A 55 -0.37 7.39 4.00
C TRP A 55 -0.56 8.61 4.91
N LYS A 56 -0.92 9.76 4.34
CA LYS A 56 -1.17 10.99 5.10
C LYS A 56 -2.26 10.77 6.15
N SER A 57 -3.37 10.13 5.77
CA SER A 57 -4.46 9.78 6.69
C SER A 57 -3.98 8.85 7.82
N ARG A 58 -3.12 7.86 7.51
CA ARG A 58 -2.49 7.01 8.54
C ARG A 58 -1.63 7.84 9.50
N MET A 59 -0.84 8.79 8.99
CA MET A 59 0.02 9.63 9.82
C MET A 59 -0.80 10.54 10.75
N GLU A 60 -1.86 11.15 10.23
CA GLU A 60 -2.78 11.97 11.02
C GLU A 60 -3.41 11.17 12.15
N ARG A 61 -3.85 9.93 11.88
CA ARG A 61 -4.41 9.05 12.91
C ARG A 61 -3.37 8.60 13.94
N CYS A 62 -2.13 8.32 13.52
CA CYS A 62 -1.03 8.01 14.44
C CYS A 62 -0.72 9.20 15.36
N ARG A 63 -0.72 10.43 14.83
CA ARG A 63 -0.58 11.66 15.62
C ARG A 63 -1.71 11.77 16.65
N ASP A 64 -2.95 11.61 16.21
CA ASP A 64 -4.14 11.82 17.06
C ASP A 64 -4.26 10.77 18.18
N ARG A 65 -3.76 9.54 17.95
CA ARG A 65 -3.69 8.47 18.97
C ARG A 65 -2.34 8.37 19.69
N GLN A 66 -1.53 9.43 19.67
CA GLN A 66 -0.23 9.50 20.37
C GLN A 66 0.72 8.32 20.08
N GLY A 67 0.66 7.74 18.88
CA GLY A 67 1.50 6.62 18.47
C GLY A 67 0.91 5.22 18.65
N GLU A 68 -0.37 5.07 19.01
CA GLU A 68 -1.03 3.75 18.91
C GLU A 68 -1.15 3.29 17.45
N CYS A 69 -0.78 2.02 17.22
CA CYS A 69 -0.70 1.42 15.90
C CYS A 69 -2.09 0.95 15.44
N ILE A 70 -2.63 1.57 14.39
CA ILE A 70 -3.92 1.17 13.82
C ILE A 70 -3.68 0.21 12.65
N GLU A 71 -3.39 -1.03 12.98
CA GLU A 71 -3.26 -2.09 12.00
C GLU A 71 -4.63 -2.78 11.84
N GLY A 72 -5.26 -2.67 10.66
CA GLY A 72 -6.43 -3.49 10.30
C GLY A 72 -7.83 -2.90 10.47
N GLU A 73 -8.01 -1.60 10.74
CA GLU A 73 -9.37 -1.01 10.67
C GLU A 73 -9.85 -1.01 9.20
N LYS A 74 -10.83 -1.89 8.91
CA LYS A 74 -11.62 -1.83 7.69
C LYS A 74 -12.16 -0.41 7.58
N VAL A 75 -11.96 0.24 6.43
CA VAL A 75 -12.65 1.49 6.10
C VAL A 75 -14.14 1.15 6.08
N ALA A 76 -14.80 1.32 7.24
CA ALA A 76 -16.23 1.45 7.28
C ALA A 76 -16.48 2.82 6.66
N THR A 77 -16.90 2.81 5.40
CA THR A 77 -17.50 3.96 4.75
C THR A 77 -18.65 4.38 5.67
N VAL A 78 -18.44 5.43 6.45
CA VAL A 78 -19.54 6.14 7.11
C VAL A 78 -20.26 6.85 5.98
N ILE A 79 -21.21 6.15 5.37
CA ILE A 79 -22.28 6.80 4.61
C ILE A 79 -23.08 7.54 5.69
N GLY A 80 -22.99 8.87 5.66
CA GLY A 80 -23.75 9.73 6.54
C GLY A 80 -25.25 9.44 6.41
N ASN A 81 -25.87 9.27 7.57
CA ASN A 81 -27.27 9.55 7.91
C ASN A 81 -27.18 9.80 9.43
N GLU A 82 -27.59 10.90 10.02
CA GLU A 82 -28.55 11.96 9.71
C GLU A 82 -28.15 13.21 10.52
#